data_AF-A0A382ZW23-F1
#
_entry.id   AF-A0A382ZW23-F1
#
_cell.length_a   1.000
_cell.length_b   1.000
_cell.length_c   1.000
_cell.angle_alpha   90.00
_cell.angle_beta   90.00
_cell.angle_gamma   90.00
#
_symmetry.space_group_name_H-M   'P 1'
#
loop_
_entity.id
_entity.type
_entity.pdbx_description
1 polymer ?
#
loop_
_entity_poly.entity_id
_entity_poly.type
_entity_poly.pdbx_seq_one_letter_code
_entity_poly.pdbx_strand_id
1 'polypeptide(L)'
;MDKKTKHQITTWLISACLLIFLMVIIGGITRLTRSGLSMVEWHPISGIIPPISDRAWQAEFEKYQNFPEYKMLNQQMTLVQFKFIFFWEYIHRLIGRLLGIFFILPFAYFLIKKKLNPPLIKKLLFMFTFGGFQGLYGWYMVQSGLIDNPYVSHYRLAGHLVLAFGLMAYILWTGLGINRDLFQKSTIYNFN
;
A
#
# COMPACT_ATOMS: atom_id res chain seq x y z
N MET A 1 25.02 -4.64 -16.41
CA MET A 1 23.89 -5.44 -15.88
C MET A 1 23.43 -6.38 -16.99
N ASP A 2 23.44 -7.68 -16.74
CA ASP A 2 23.10 -8.71 -17.73
C ASP A 2 21.59 -8.78 -18.03
N LYS A 3 21.21 -9.45 -19.13
CA LYS A 3 19.83 -9.56 -19.60
C LYS A 3 18.92 -10.26 -18.59
N LYS A 4 19.41 -11.29 -17.89
CA LYS A 4 18.63 -12.04 -16.90
C LYS A 4 18.31 -11.15 -15.69
N THR A 5 19.30 -10.42 -15.18
CA THR A 5 19.09 -9.44 -14.09
C THR A 5 18.13 -8.33 -14.50
N LYS A 6 18.24 -7.77 -15.72
CA LYS A 6 17.28 -6.78 -16.24
C LYS A 6 15.84 -7.33 -16.20
N HIS A 7 15.64 -8.55 -16.70
CA HIS A 7 14.31 -9.18 -16.71
C HIS A 7 13.78 -9.41 -15.30
N GLN A 8 14.60 -9.94 -14.38
CA GLN A 8 14.20 -10.16 -12.98
C GLN A 8 13.77 -8.86 -12.29
N ILE A 9 14.54 -7.79 -12.44
CA ILE A 9 14.21 -6.48 -11.85
C ILE A 9 12.93 -5.91 -12.47
N THR A 10 12.75 -6.09 -13.78
CA THR A 10 11.55 -5.61 -14.48
C THR A 10 10.31 -6.32 -13.98
N THR A 11 10.33 -7.66 -13.96
CA THR A 11 9.20 -8.45 -13.45
C THR A 11 8.88 -8.05 -12.01
N TRP A 12 9.90 -7.88 -11.17
CA TRP A 12 9.72 -7.40 -9.80
C TRP A 12 9.02 -6.03 -9.74
N LEU A 13 9.47 -5.04 -10.52
CA LEU A 13 8.88 -3.70 -10.54
C LEU A 13 7.45 -3.68 -11.12
N ILE A 14 7.17 -4.48 -12.15
CA ILE A 14 5.82 -4.61 -12.72
C ILE A 14 4.88 -5.33 -11.75
N SER A 15 5.33 -6.39 -11.08
CA SER A 15 4.56 -7.05 -10.02
C SER A 15 4.28 -6.10 -8.86
N ALA A 16 5.26 -5.28 -8.46
CA ALA A 16 5.08 -4.22 -7.48
C ALA A 16 4.00 -3.21 -7.91
N CYS A 17 4.03 -2.77 -9.17
CA CYS A 17 3.02 -1.88 -9.75
C CYS A 17 1.62 -2.49 -9.67
N LEU A 18 1.49 -3.78 -9.99
CA LEU A 18 0.23 -4.52 -9.90
C LEU A 18 -0.27 -4.63 -8.44
N LEU A 19 0.62 -4.89 -7.49
CA LEU A 19 0.28 -4.92 -6.07
C LEU A 19 -0.18 -3.56 -5.56
N ILE A 20 0.45 -2.46 -5.98
CA ILE A 20 0.00 -1.10 -5.65
C ILE A 20 -1.40 -0.84 -6.24
N PHE A 21 -1.64 -1.26 -7.49
CA PHE A 21 -2.96 -1.12 -8.10
C PHE A 21 -4.05 -1.87 -7.33
N LEU A 22 -3.78 -3.12 -6.93
CA LEU A 22 -4.69 -3.89 -6.07
C LEU A 22 -4.92 -3.22 -4.71
N MET A 23 -3.85 -2.67 -4.10
CA MET A 23 -3.95 -1.90 -2.86
C MET A 23 -4.86 -0.68 -3.03
N VAL A 24 -4.78 0.04 -4.16
CA VAL A 24 -5.65 1.18 -4.46
C VAL A 24 -7.11 0.75 -4.56
N ILE A 25 -7.42 -0.38 -5.21
CA ILE A 25 -8.78 -0.93 -5.27
C ILE A 25 -9.31 -1.23 -3.86
N ILE A 26 -8.51 -1.94 -3.05
CA ILE A 26 -8.89 -2.33 -1.70
C ILE A 26 -9.07 -1.10 -0.79
N GLY A 27 -8.20 -0.09 -0.92
CA GLY A 27 -8.35 1.19 -0.25
C GLY A 27 -9.62 1.94 -0.69
N GLY A 28 -9.96 1.87 -1.98
CA GLY A 28 -11.22 2.38 -2.52
C GLY A 28 -12.44 1.70 -1.89
N ILE A 29 -12.44 0.37 -1.80
CA ILE A 29 -13.49 -0.39 -1.12
C ILE A 29 -13.58 0.04 0.35
N THR A 30 -12.46 0.06 1.07
CA THR A 30 -12.37 0.50 2.49
C THR A 30 -12.97 1.89 2.69
N ARG A 31 -12.80 2.80 1.72
CA ARG A 31 -13.41 4.14 1.79
C ARG A 31 -14.92 4.11 1.54
N LEU A 32 -15.37 3.36 0.53
CA LEU A 32 -16.77 3.25 0.14
C LEU A 32 -17.61 2.55 1.22
N THR A 33 -17.03 1.56 1.90
CA THR A 33 -17.64 0.86 3.04
C THR A 33 -17.53 1.63 4.35
N ARG A 34 -16.85 2.79 4.36
CA ARG A 34 -16.53 3.57 5.58
C ARG A 34 -15.83 2.73 6.65
N SER A 35 -14.92 1.86 6.20
CA SER A 35 -14.15 0.97 7.06
C SER A 35 -12.91 1.63 7.64
N GLY A 36 -12.47 2.77 7.12
CA GLY A 36 -11.11 3.29 7.35
C GLY A 36 -10.77 3.76 8.77
N LEU A 37 -11.72 3.70 9.72
CA LEU A 37 -11.55 4.09 11.13
C LEU A 37 -11.97 2.97 12.10
N SER A 38 -12.17 1.74 11.60
CA SER A 38 -12.59 0.57 12.38
C SER A 38 -11.47 -0.04 13.24
N MET A 39 -10.21 0.10 12.84
CA MET A 39 -9.02 -0.32 13.58
C MET A 39 -8.38 0.89 14.27
N VAL A 40 -8.72 1.05 15.53
CA VAL A 40 -8.36 2.23 16.31
C VAL A 40 -6.90 2.21 16.76
N GLU A 41 -6.42 1.05 17.19
CA GLU A 41 -5.05 0.90 17.67
C GLU A 41 -4.10 0.64 16.51
N TRP A 42 -3.06 1.45 16.41
CA TRP A 42 -2.00 1.23 15.44
C TRP A 42 -0.94 0.29 16.02
N HIS A 43 -1.00 -0.98 15.58
CA HIS A 43 -0.03 -2.01 15.92
C HIS A 43 0.81 -2.39 14.69
N PRO A 44 2.07 -1.92 14.57
CA PRO A 44 2.88 -2.13 13.36
C PRO A 44 3.22 -3.61 13.12
N ILE A 45 3.48 -4.34 14.21
CA ILE A 45 3.94 -5.73 14.20
C ILE A 45 2.84 -6.68 14.71
N SER A 46 2.27 -6.45 15.89
CA SER A 46 1.23 -7.30 16.48
C SER A 46 -0.09 -7.29 15.71
N GLY A 47 -0.37 -6.23 14.95
CA GLY A 47 -1.60 -6.10 14.15
C GLY A 47 -1.61 -6.93 12.86
N ILE A 48 -0.67 -7.86 12.66
CA ILE A 48 -0.64 -8.81 11.53
C ILE A 48 -1.65 -9.93 11.74
N ILE A 49 -1.94 -10.31 12.99
CA ILE A 49 -2.90 -11.36 13.31
C ILE A 49 -4.21 -10.67 13.72
N PRO A 50 -5.33 -10.91 13.02
CA PRO A 50 -6.62 -10.34 13.41
C PRO A 50 -7.14 -11.08 14.66
N PRO A 51 -8.18 -10.57 15.36
CA PRO A 51 -8.78 -11.29 16.46
C PRO A 51 -9.23 -12.70 16.02
N ILE A 52 -8.80 -13.73 16.76
CA ILE A 52 -9.04 -15.15 16.42
C ILE A 52 -10.05 -15.84 17.35
N SER A 53 -10.42 -15.20 18.46
CA SER A 53 -11.41 -15.72 19.41
C SER A 53 -12.58 -14.74 19.56
N ASP A 54 -13.74 -15.26 19.96
CA ASP A 54 -14.92 -14.41 20.19
C ASP A 54 -14.67 -13.36 21.27
N ARG A 55 -13.94 -13.71 22.34
CA ARG A 55 -13.52 -12.75 23.37
C ARG A 55 -12.65 -11.62 22.80
N ALA A 56 -11.70 -11.94 21.93
CA ALA A 56 -10.84 -10.93 21.31
C ALA A 56 -11.65 -10.02 20.36
N TRP A 57 -12.61 -10.59 19.62
CA TRP A 57 -13.53 -9.81 18.81
C TRP A 57 -14.40 -8.86 19.64
N GLN A 58 -14.89 -9.30 20.80
CA GLN A 58 -15.68 -8.43 21.66
C GLN A 58 -14.85 -7.30 22.25
N ALA A 59 -13.62 -7.58 22.66
CA ALA A 59 -12.72 -6.55 23.17
C ALA A 59 -12.43 -5.47 22.11
N GLU A 60 -12.17 -5.84 20.85
CA GLU A 60 -11.98 -4.86 19.77
C GLU A 60 -13.27 -4.10 19.43
N PHE A 61 -14.42 -4.77 19.48
CA PHE A 61 -15.69 -4.12 19.25
C PHE A 61 -16.06 -3.13 20.36
N GLU A 62 -15.85 -3.48 21.63
CA GLU A 62 -16.03 -2.59 22.79
C GLU A 62 -15.12 -1.36 22.69
N LYS A 63 -13.87 -1.52 22.23
CA LYS A 63 -13.01 -0.37 21.92
C LYS A 63 -13.67 0.50 20.87
N TYR A 64 -14.06 -0.06 19.72
CA TYR A 64 -14.70 0.67 18.63
C TYR A 64 -15.98 1.41 19.07
N GLN A 65 -16.77 0.84 19.97
CA GLN A 65 -17.97 1.48 20.54
C GLN A 65 -17.70 2.79 21.27
N ASN A 66 -16.48 2.98 21.78
CA ASN A 66 -16.07 4.21 22.44
C ASN A 66 -15.71 5.34 21.47
N PHE A 67 -15.54 5.06 20.17
CA PHE A 67 -15.09 6.03 19.18
C PHE A 67 -16.23 6.87 18.56
N PRO A 68 -15.91 8.08 18.07
CA PRO A 68 -16.89 8.96 17.45
C PRO A 68 -17.63 8.32 16.27
N GLU A 69 -16.96 7.48 15.46
CA GLU A 69 -17.60 6.82 14.30
C GLU A 69 -18.74 5.90 14.73
N TYR A 70 -18.56 5.10 15.78
CA TYR A 70 -19.63 4.29 16.35
C TYR A 70 -20.74 5.17 16.92
N LYS A 71 -20.36 6.16 17.74
CA LYS A 71 -21.32 7.04 18.43
C LYS A 71 -22.13 7.92 17.50
N MET A 72 -21.64 8.26 16.31
CA MET A 72 -22.31 9.20 15.41
C MET A 72 -22.93 8.54 14.17
N LEU A 73 -22.31 7.48 13.64
CA LEU A 73 -22.69 6.92 12.33
C LEU A 73 -23.11 5.45 12.40
N ASN A 74 -22.54 4.69 13.32
CA ASN A 74 -22.71 3.25 13.39
C ASN A 74 -23.39 2.82 14.71
N GLN A 75 -24.23 3.70 15.27
CA GLN A 75 -25.03 3.37 16.46
C GLN A 75 -25.85 2.11 16.17
N GLN A 76 -25.90 1.18 17.12
CA GLN A 76 -26.57 -0.12 16.99
C GLN A 76 -25.91 -1.12 16.01
N MET A 77 -24.72 -0.82 15.50
CA MET A 77 -23.96 -1.79 14.70
C MET A 77 -23.74 -3.08 15.50
N THR A 78 -23.97 -4.22 14.86
CA THR A 78 -23.74 -5.55 15.43
C THR A 78 -22.27 -5.97 15.29
N LEU A 79 -21.85 -6.97 16.05
CA LEU A 79 -20.50 -7.54 15.91
C LEU A 79 -20.22 -8.02 14.48
N VAL A 80 -21.21 -8.61 13.80
CA VAL A 80 -21.04 -9.14 12.44
C VAL A 80 -20.75 -8.01 11.46
N GLN A 81 -21.46 -6.88 11.58
CA GLN A 81 -21.21 -5.69 10.78
C GLN A 81 -19.85 -5.05 11.12
N PHE A 82 -19.45 -5.05 12.40
CA PHE A 82 -18.12 -4.61 12.80
C PHE A 82 -17.01 -5.47 12.16
N LYS A 83 -17.13 -6.80 12.20
CA LYS A 83 -16.19 -7.73 11.55
C LYS A 83 -16.05 -7.44 10.05
N PHE A 84 -17.15 -7.08 9.38
CA PHE A 84 -17.11 -6.70 7.96
C PHE A 84 -16.30 -5.42 7.71
N ILE A 85 -16.54 -4.34 8.48
CA ILE A 85 -15.77 -3.11 8.29
C ILE A 85 -14.30 -3.29 8.69
N PHE A 86 -14.04 -4.00 9.79
CA PHE A 86 -12.71 -4.35 10.27
C PHE A 86 -11.92 -5.13 9.22
N PHE A 87 -12.54 -6.10 8.55
CA PHE A 87 -11.88 -6.92 7.55
C PHE A 87 -11.26 -6.09 6.42
N TRP A 88 -12.00 -5.12 5.87
CA TRP A 88 -11.52 -4.29 4.77
C TRP A 88 -10.36 -3.39 5.18
N GLU A 89 -10.43 -2.79 6.36
CA GLU A 89 -9.31 -2.00 6.86
C GLU A 89 -8.09 -2.88 7.18
N TYR A 90 -8.32 -4.03 7.81
CA TYR A 90 -7.28 -5.00 8.12
C TYR A 90 -6.56 -5.49 6.88
N ILE A 91 -7.28 -5.93 5.84
CA ILE A 91 -6.66 -6.46 4.61
C ILE A 91 -5.90 -5.35 3.87
N HIS A 92 -6.43 -4.13 3.86
CA HIS A 92 -5.73 -2.96 3.31
C HIS A 92 -4.40 -2.72 4.05
N ARG A 93 -4.41 -2.68 5.40
CA ARG A 93 -3.20 -2.51 6.21
C ARG A 93 -2.21 -3.67 6.04
N LEU A 94 -2.70 -4.91 6.00
CA LEU A 94 -1.88 -6.11 5.81
C LEU A 94 -1.14 -6.08 4.48
N ILE A 95 -1.85 -5.80 3.38
CA ILE A 95 -1.23 -5.70 2.05
C ILE A 95 -0.20 -4.57 2.03
N GLY A 96 -0.46 -3.44 2.68
CA GLY A 96 0.53 -2.37 2.83
C GLY A 96 1.84 -2.83 3.49
N ARG A 97 1.75 -3.62 4.57
CA ARG A 97 2.93 -4.21 5.24
C ARG A 97 3.66 -5.20 4.33
N LEU A 98 2.91 -6.10 3.69
CA LEU A 98 3.46 -7.10 2.76
C LEU A 98 4.14 -6.45 1.56
N LEU A 99 3.62 -5.31 1.08
CA LEU A 99 4.20 -4.55 -0.02
C LEU A 99 5.57 -3.97 0.36
N GLY A 100 5.71 -3.47 1.59
CA GLY A 100 7.01 -3.07 2.14
C GLY A 100 8.02 -4.20 2.12
N ILE A 101 7.64 -5.39 2.60
CA ILE A 101 8.50 -6.59 2.59
C ILE A 101 8.84 -7.01 1.15
N PHE A 102 7.85 -7.02 0.26
CA PHE A 102 7.99 -7.35 -1.17
C PHE A 102 8.94 -6.40 -1.91
N PHE A 103 9.06 -5.14 -1.47
CA PHE A 103 10.05 -4.21 -1.99
C PHE A 103 11.43 -4.41 -1.36
N ILE A 104 11.51 -4.53 -0.03
CA ILE A 104 12.79 -4.59 0.70
C ILE A 104 13.57 -5.85 0.34
N LEU A 105 12.94 -7.03 0.30
CA LEU A 105 13.67 -8.29 0.14
C LEU A 105 14.39 -8.41 -1.22
N PRO A 106 13.73 -8.17 -2.38
CA PRO A 106 14.42 -8.25 -3.67
C PRO A 106 15.47 -7.14 -3.81
N PHE A 107 15.19 -5.93 -3.31
CA PHE A 107 16.19 -4.85 -3.31
C PHE A 107 17.45 -5.25 -2.56
N ALA A 108 17.32 -5.74 -1.32
CA ALA A 108 18.45 -6.19 -0.51
C ALA A 108 19.21 -7.32 -1.22
N TYR A 109 18.50 -8.28 -1.82
CA TYR A 109 19.10 -9.35 -2.61
C TYR A 109 19.93 -8.81 -3.79
N PHE A 110 19.37 -7.91 -4.61
CA PHE A 110 20.08 -7.36 -5.76
C PHE A 110 21.26 -6.46 -5.36
N LEU A 111 21.14 -5.75 -4.24
CA LEU A 111 22.19 -4.91 -3.68
C LEU A 111 23.36 -5.75 -3.17
N ILE A 112 23.11 -6.78 -2.35
CA ILE A 112 24.14 -7.69 -1.82
C ILE A 112 24.84 -8.43 -2.96
N LYS A 113 24.11 -8.84 -3.99
CA LYS A 113 24.67 -9.51 -5.17
C LYS A 113 25.38 -8.55 -6.14
N LYS A 114 25.49 -7.25 -5.82
CA LYS A 114 26.11 -6.21 -6.67
C LYS A 114 25.55 -6.21 -8.10
N LYS A 115 24.27 -6.53 -8.24
CA LYS A 115 23.56 -6.64 -9.53
C LYS A 115 23.03 -5.29 -10.04
N LEU A 116 23.01 -4.28 -9.18
CA LEU A 116 22.47 -2.95 -9.46
C LEU A 116 23.59 -1.96 -9.82
N ASN A 117 23.37 -1.12 -10.83
CA ASN A 117 24.25 0.01 -11.12
C ASN A 117 23.87 1.24 -10.27
N PRO A 118 24.81 2.17 -10.01
CA PRO A 118 24.56 3.32 -9.13
C PRO A 118 23.34 4.18 -9.50
N PRO A 119 23.04 4.47 -10.79
CA PRO A 119 21.83 5.21 -11.15
C PRO A 119 20.53 4.49 -10.78
N LEU A 120 20.47 3.16 -10.93
CA LEU A 120 19.28 2.39 -10.56
C LEU A 120 19.12 2.30 -9.04
N ILE A 121 20.21 2.19 -8.29
CA ILE A 121 20.17 2.21 -6.81
C ILE A 121 19.51 3.51 -6.34
N LYS A 122 19.90 4.67 -6.87
CA LYS A 122 19.27 5.96 -6.52
C LYS A 122 17.77 5.97 -6.81
N LYS A 123 17.35 5.42 -7.96
CA LYS A 123 15.93 5.33 -8.30
C LYS A 123 15.16 4.43 -7.34
N LEU A 124 15.72 3.27 -6.99
CA LEU A 124 15.11 2.34 -6.05
C LEU A 124 15.04 2.93 -4.63
N LEU A 125 16.09 3.61 -4.17
CA LEU A 125 16.08 4.32 -2.89
C LEU A 125 15.00 5.41 -2.84
N PHE A 126 14.83 6.16 -3.93
CA PHE A 126 13.72 7.11 -4.03
C PHE A 126 12.35 6.42 -3.90
N MET A 127 12.17 5.23 -4.50
CA MET A 127 10.93 4.45 -4.30
C MET A 127 10.71 4.06 -2.84
N PHE A 128 11.77 3.69 -2.10
CA PHE A 128 11.66 3.39 -0.67
C PHE A 128 11.25 4.61 0.14
N THR A 129 11.89 5.75 -0.09
CA THR A 129 11.56 6.99 0.61
C THR A 129 10.13 7.42 0.28
N PHE A 130 9.73 7.35 -0.99
CA PHE A 130 8.40 7.77 -1.41
C PHE A 130 7.30 6.81 -0.95
N GLY A 131 7.55 5.50 -0.98
CA GLY A 131 6.66 4.48 -0.41
C GLY A 131 6.54 4.57 1.11
N GLY A 132 7.65 4.86 1.81
CA GLY A 132 7.63 5.13 3.25
C GLY A 132 6.81 6.36 3.58
N PHE A 133 6.99 7.45 2.83
CA PHE A 133 6.17 8.66 2.96
C PHE A 133 4.69 8.37 2.69
N GLN A 134 4.38 7.55 1.69
CA GLN A 134 3.01 7.12 1.41
C GLN A 134 2.37 6.38 2.59
N GLY A 135 3.10 5.47 3.24
CA GLY A 135 2.63 4.78 4.44
C GLY A 135 2.43 5.73 5.64
N LEU A 136 3.38 6.64 5.87
CA LEU A 136 3.29 7.66 6.93
C LEU A 136 2.09 8.59 6.71
N TYR A 137 1.89 9.04 5.48
CA TYR A 137 0.77 9.90 5.13
C TYR A 137 -0.59 9.18 5.27
N GLY A 138 -0.65 7.89 4.92
CA GLY A 138 -1.82 7.05 5.15
C GLY A 138 -2.14 6.85 6.64
N TRP A 139 -1.12 6.68 7.49
CA TRP A 139 -1.30 6.63 8.94
C TRP A 139 -1.84 7.96 9.50
N TYR A 140 -1.22 9.08 9.13
CA TYR A 140 -1.68 10.42 9.52
C TYR A 140 -3.13 10.68 9.10
N MET A 141 -3.48 10.25 7.89
CA MET A 141 -4.84 10.34 7.36
C MET A 141 -5.86 9.63 8.27
N VAL A 142 -5.57 8.42 8.73
CA VAL A 142 -6.45 7.67 9.65
C VAL A 142 -6.47 8.31 11.04
N GLN A 143 -5.30 8.60 11.61
CA GLN A 143 -5.20 9.20 12.95
C GLN A 143 -5.98 10.51 13.07
N SER A 144 -5.99 11.33 12.02
CA SER A 144 -6.75 12.58 11.97
C SER A 144 -8.27 12.41 12.06
N GLY A 145 -8.81 11.23 11.76
CA GLY A 145 -10.24 10.91 11.85
C GLY A 145 -10.66 10.31 13.19
N LEU A 146 -9.72 10.03 14.09
CA LEU A 146 -10.00 9.36 15.38
C LEU A 146 -10.20 10.32 16.55
N ILE A 147 -9.93 11.62 16.39
CA ILE A 147 -9.91 12.60 17.49
C ILE A 147 -11.27 13.31 17.62
N ASP A 148 -11.54 14.34 16.81
CA ASP A 148 -12.71 15.21 17.00
C ASP A 148 -13.83 14.99 15.98
N ASN A 149 -13.48 14.54 14.77
CA ASN A 149 -14.41 14.40 13.66
C ASN A 149 -14.17 13.05 12.96
N PRO A 150 -15.15 12.11 12.94
CA PRO A 150 -15.02 10.78 12.35
C PRO A 150 -14.96 10.79 10.82
N TYR A 151 -14.41 11.85 10.23
CA TYR A 151 -14.22 12.00 8.80
C TYR A 151 -12.77 12.26 8.45
N VAL A 152 -12.25 11.35 7.64
CA VAL A 152 -11.05 11.63 6.87
C VAL A 152 -11.37 12.66 5.80
N SER A 153 -10.71 13.82 5.86
CA SER A 153 -10.85 14.87 4.86
C SER A 153 -10.63 14.33 3.44
N HIS A 154 -11.54 14.68 2.52
CA HIS A 154 -11.43 14.30 1.10
C HIS A 154 -10.14 14.80 0.47
N TYR A 155 -9.59 15.93 0.94
CA TYR A 155 -8.28 16.42 0.50
C TYR A 155 -7.14 15.50 0.93
N ARG A 156 -7.20 14.94 2.14
CA ARG A 156 -6.18 13.97 2.60
C ARG A 156 -6.26 12.69 1.79
N LEU A 157 -7.47 12.18 1.56
CA LEU A 157 -7.68 11.00 0.73
C LEU A 157 -7.18 11.21 -0.70
N ALA A 158 -7.53 12.34 -1.33
CA ALA A 158 -7.07 12.68 -2.67
C ALA A 158 -5.54 12.80 -2.73
N GLY A 159 -4.91 13.46 -1.75
CA GLY A 159 -3.46 13.53 -1.64
C GLY A 159 -2.82 12.14 -1.53
N HIS A 160 -3.37 11.25 -0.72
CA HIS A 160 -2.87 9.88 -0.58
C HIS A 160 -2.97 9.10 -1.88
N LEU A 161 -4.08 9.25 -2.61
CA LEU A 161 -4.29 8.60 -3.90
C LEU A 161 -3.33 9.15 -4.97
N VAL A 162 -3.12 10.46 -5.02
CA VAL A 162 -2.16 11.09 -5.95
C VAL A 162 -0.74 10.61 -5.67
N LEU A 163 -0.35 10.51 -4.41
CA LEU A 163 0.95 9.94 -4.02
C LEU A 163 1.06 8.46 -4.47
N ALA A 164 -0.01 7.67 -4.33
CA ALA A 164 -0.05 6.27 -4.78
C ALA A 164 0.19 6.17 -6.29
N PHE A 165 -0.56 6.95 -7.08
CA PHE A 165 -0.43 6.96 -8.53
C PHE A 165 0.91 7.52 -9.00
N GLY A 166 1.44 8.54 -8.32
CA GLY A 166 2.78 9.06 -8.58
C GLY A 166 3.86 7.99 -8.37
N LEU A 167 3.78 7.23 -7.27
CA LEU A 167 4.71 6.14 -6.97
C LEU A 167 4.59 5.03 -8.02
N MET A 168 3.37 4.65 -8.37
CA MET A 168 3.07 3.65 -9.40
C MET A 168 3.64 4.06 -10.76
N ALA A 169 3.41 5.31 -11.18
CA ALA A 169 3.94 5.86 -12.42
C ALA A 169 5.47 5.86 -12.43
N TYR A 170 6.11 6.22 -11.31
CA TYR A 170 7.57 6.22 -11.20
C TYR A 170 8.19 4.80 -11.24
N ILE A 171 7.53 3.82 -10.60
CA ILE A 171 7.91 2.40 -10.67
C ILE A 171 7.79 1.89 -12.11
N LEU A 172 6.65 2.14 -12.75
CA LEU A 172 6.38 1.72 -14.12
C LEU A 172 7.38 2.35 -15.10
N TRP A 173 7.61 3.67 -15.00
CA TRP A 173 8.63 4.38 -15.78
C TRP A 173 10.00 3.72 -15.62
N THR A 174 10.39 3.40 -14.39
CA THR A 174 11.70 2.79 -14.11
C THR A 174 11.79 1.39 -14.69
N GLY A 175 10.75 0.56 -14.55
CA GLY A 175 10.68 -0.79 -15.11
C GLY A 175 10.75 -0.78 -16.64
N LEU A 176 10.01 0.11 -17.30
CA LEU A 176 10.07 0.29 -18.75
C LEU A 176 11.44 0.79 -19.21
N GLY A 177 12.03 1.74 -18.47
CA GLY A 177 13.34 2.30 -18.77
C GLY A 177 14.49 1.29 -18.71
N ILE A 178 14.38 0.24 -17.88
CA ILE A 178 15.37 -0.86 -17.83
C ILE A 178 15.40 -1.68 -19.13
N ASN A 179 14.27 -1.71 -19.86
CA ASN A 179 14.08 -2.48 -21.09
C ASN A 179 14.03 -1.61 -22.36
N ARG A 180 14.52 -0.37 -22.30
CA ARG A 180 14.48 0.57 -23.43
C ARG A 180 14.98 -0.06 -24.73
N ASP A 181 16.05 -0.84 -24.65
CA ASP A 181 16.68 -1.54 -25.79
C ASP A 181 15.75 -2.59 -26.45
N LEU A 182 14.79 -3.17 -25.72
CA LEU A 182 13.79 -4.11 -26.26
C LEU A 182 12.70 -3.38 -27.04
N PHE A 183 12.33 -2.16 -26.62
CA PHE A 183 11.31 -1.35 -27.29
C PHE A 183 11.85 -0.55 -28.48
N GLN A 184 13.16 -0.33 -28.54
CA GLN A 184 13.81 0.40 -29.64
C GLN A 184 14.03 -0.48 -30.88
N LYS A 185 13.98 -1.82 -30.73
CA LYS A 185 14.34 -2.76 -31.78
C LYS A 185 13.27 -2.94 -32.88
N SER A 186 12.09 -2.32 -32.76
CA SER A 186 11.02 -2.40 -33.77
C SER A 186 10.98 -1.25 -34.77
N THR A 187 11.89 -0.27 -34.68
CA THR A 187 11.86 0.94 -35.54
C THR A 187 12.83 0.92 -36.71
N ILE A 188 13.54 -0.19 -36.95
CA ILE A 188 14.31 -0.36 -38.19
C ILE A 188 13.34 -0.93 -39.23
N TYR A 189 12.56 -0.05 -39.85
CA TYR A 189 11.91 -0.35 -41.12
C TYR A 189 13.01 -0.68 -42.14
N ASN A 190 12.94 -1.88 -42.72
CA ASN A 190 13.71 -2.27 -43.89
C ASN A 190 13.37 -1.30 -45.03
N PHE A 191 14.24 -0.32 -45.28
CA PHE A 191 14.35 0.35 -46.56
C PHE A 191 15.62 -0.18 -47.24
N ASN A 192 15.48 -1.32 -47.91
CA ASN A 192 16.40 -1.78 -48.95
C ASN A 192 15.55 -2.20 -50.15
#